data_AF-A0A2I0CV28-F1
#
_entry.id   AF-A0A2I0CV28-F1
#
_cell.length_a   1.000
_cell.length_b   1.000
_cell.length_c   1.000
_cell.angle_alpha   90.00
_cell.angle_beta   90.00
_cell.angle_gamma   90.00
#
_symmetry.space_group_name_H-M   'P 1'
#
loop_
_entity.id
_entity.type
_entity.pdbx_description
1 polymer ?
#
loop_
_entity_poly.entity_id
_entity_poly.type
_entity_poly.pdbx_seq_one_letter_code
_entity_poly.pdbx_strand_id
1 'polypeptide(L)'
;MTAVEALPFNTDLGYPQKQAVIINGIAYTAYYRWNPEDGGFTVLKIVRNLDAAIVCNTRIENLTPVRAMEPVTMILQVVALPYLITSSSCEVWVVHD
;
A
#
# COMPACT_ATOMS: atom_id res chain seq x y z
N MET A 1 -7.02 -20.69 0.09
CA MET A 1 -7.59 -19.87 1.17
C MET A 1 -6.92 -18.53 0.99
N THR A 2 -7.67 -17.49 0.67
CA THR A 2 -7.07 -16.16 0.48
C THR A 2 -6.54 -15.68 1.83
N ALA A 3 -5.24 -15.44 1.91
CA ALA A 3 -4.57 -14.90 3.08
C ALA A 3 -4.74 -13.38 3.13
N VAL A 4 -4.87 -12.86 4.34
CA VAL A 4 -4.92 -11.43 4.61
C VAL A 4 -3.71 -11.10 5.47
N GLU A 5 -2.85 -10.20 5.00
CA GLU A 5 -1.67 -9.75 5.73
C GLU A 5 -1.72 -8.23 5.90
N ALA A 6 -1.40 -7.72 7.09
CA ALA A 6 -1.26 -6.28 7.28
C ALA A 6 0.08 -5.81 6.70
N LEU A 7 0.04 -4.77 5.86
CA LEU A 7 1.26 -4.08 5.48
C LEU A 7 1.85 -3.39 6.72
N PRO A 8 3.14 -3.56 6.99
CA PRO A 8 3.79 -2.99 8.15
C PRO A 8 3.75 -1.46 8.09
N PHE A 9 3.31 -0.87 9.19
CA PHE A 9 3.37 0.55 9.47
C PHE A 9 3.91 0.74 10.89
N ASN A 10 4.74 1.75 11.10
CA ASN A 10 5.31 2.04 12.41
C ASN A 10 4.81 3.41 12.88
N THR A 11 3.91 3.38 13.85
CA THR A 11 3.30 4.57 14.47
C THR A 11 4.33 5.49 15.11
N ASP A 12 5.46 4.96 15.57
CA ASP A 12 6.50 5.76 16.21
C ASP A 12 7.32 6.58 15.20
N LEU A 13 7.39 6.13 13.94
CA LEU A 13 8.09 6.84 12.86
C LEU A 13 7.20 7.85 12.15
N GLY A 14 5.88 7.63 12.13
CA GLY A 14 4.93 8.47 11.41
C GLY A 14 5.16 8.50 9.90
N TYR A 15 4.82 9.61 9.25
CA TYR A 15 4.98 9.80 7.81
C TYR A 15 6.10 10.79 7.47
N PRO A 16 6.79 10.66 6.32
CA PRO A 16 6.69 9.56 5.36
C PRO A 16 7.41 8.30 5.86
N GLN A 17 6.87 7.14 5.52
CA GLN A 17 7.46 5.85 5.87
C GLN A 17 7.75 5.01 4.63
N LYS A 18 8.86 4.28 4.67
CA LYS A 18 9.25 3.26 3.69
C LYS A 18 9.38 1.92 4.40
N GLN A 19 8.79 0.85 3.85
CA GLN A 19 8.83 -0.49 4.41
C GLN A 19 9.03 -1.53 3.31
N ALA A 20 9.86 -2.54 3.58
CA ALA A 20 9.98 -3.72 2.71
C ALA A 20 8.83 -4.68 3.03
N VAL A 21 8.16 -5.19 2.01
CA VAL A 21 6.98 -6.07 2.17
C VAL A 21 7.04 -7.21 1.15
N ILE A 22 6.47 -8.36 1.49
CA ILE A 22 6.34 -9.50 0.58
C ILE A 22 4.85 -9.70 0.33
N ILE A 23 4.43 -9.76 -0.92
CA ILE A 23 3.03 -9.96 -1.31
C ILE A 23 3.00 -11.03 -2.40
N ASN A 24 2.25 -12.11 -2.21
CA ASN A 24 2.25 -13.25 -3.15
C ASN A 24 3.66 -13.78 -3.47
N GLY A 25 4.55 -13.83 -2.48
CA GLY A 25 5.93 -14.29 -2.65
C GLY A 25 6.84 -13.34 -3.45
N ILE A 26 6.35 -12.16 -3.85
CA ILE A 26 7.14 -11.14 -4.57
C ILE A 26 7.54 -10.03 -3.59
N ALA A 27 8.80 -9.60 -3.66
CA ALA A 27 9.32 -8.52 -2.82
C ALA A 27 8.94 -7.14 -3.40
N TYR A 28 8.38 -6.30 -2.54
CA TYR A 28 8.01 -4.92 -2.82
C TYR A 28 8.57 -3.98 -1.76
N THR A 29 8.48 -2.69 -2.07
CA THR A 29 8.64 -1.61 -1.11
C THR A 29 7.35 -0.81 -1.07
N ALA A 30 6.73 -0.72 0.10
CA ALA A 30 5.61 0.15 0.39
C ALA A 30 6.10 1.51 0.89
N TYR A 31 5.52 2.58 0.37
CA TYR A 31 5.75 3.96 0.77
C TYR A 31 4.42 4.56 1.22
N TYR A 32 4.44 5.14 2.41
CA TYR A 32 3.32 5.85 3.00
C TYR A 32 3.66 7.32 3.15
N ARG A 33 2.81 8.20 2.65
CA ARG A 33 3.01 9.66 2.79
C ARG A 33 1.70 10.33 3.18
N TRP A 34 1.72 11.11 4.25
CA TRP A 34 0.65 12.04 4.61
C TRP A 34 0.83 13.37 3.87
N ASN A 35 -0.24 13.90 3.28
CA ASN A 35 -0.26 15.20 2.61
C ASN A 35 -1.26 16.12 3.33
N PRO A 36 -0.79 16.95 4.27
CA PRO A 36 -1.67 17.86 5.01
C PRO A 36 -2.14 19.05 4.17
N GLU A 37 -1.34 19.51 3.21
CA GLU A 37 -1.59 20.73 2.42
C GLU A 37 -2.76 20.56 1.42
N ASP A 38 -3.01 19.35 0.95
CA ASP A 38 -4.03 19.05 -0.07
C ASP A 38 -5.34 18.47 0.53
N GLY A 39 -5.67 18.87 1.76
CA GLY A 39 -6.91 18.45 2.45
C GLY A 39 -6.79 17.18 3.29
N GLY A 40 -5.57 16.79 3.68
CA GLY A 40 -5.32 15.76 4.69
C GLY A 40 -5.61 14.34 4.20
N PHE A 41 -4.75 13.79 3.34
CA PHE A 41 -4.87 12.40 2.86
C PHE A 41 -3.54 11.64 2.86
N THR A 42 -3.64 10.31 2.85
CA THR A 42 -2.49 9.41 2.71
C THR A 42 -2.36 8.93 1.27
N VAL A 43 -1.13 8.86 0.77
CA VAL A 43 -0.77 8.17 -0.47
C VAL A 43 -0.05 6.88 -0.13
N LEU A 44 -0.51 5.79 -0.75
CA LEU A 44 0.19 4.52 -0.79
C LEU A 44 0.85 4.36 -2.16
N LYS A 45 2.16 4.17 -2.14
CA LYS A 45 2.92 3.78 -3.32
C LYS A 45 3.58 2.43 -3.06
N ILE A 46 3.37 1.47 -3.95
CA ILE A 46 3.99 0.15 -3.90
C ILE A 46 4.87 0.00 -5.13
N VAL A 47 6.14 -0.30 -4.89
CA VAL A 47 7.15 -0.50 -5.93
C VAL A 47 7.66 -1.92 -5.86
N ARG A 48 7.68 -2.62 -7.00
CA ARG A 48 8.28 -3.96 -7.06
C ARG A 48 9.79 -3.85 -7.03
N ASN A 49 10.44 -4.68 -6.21
CA ASN A 49 11.89 -4.60 -6.06
C ASN A 49 12.68 -5.21 -7.23
N LEU A 50 12.08 -6.14 -7.98
CA LEU A 50 12.72 -6.83 -9.10
C LEU A 50 13.10 -5.90 -10.25
N ASP A 51 12.19 -4.99 -10.62
CA ASP A 51 12.25 -4.16 -11.84
C ASP A 51 12.01 -2.66 -11.55
N ALA A 52 11.87 -2.29 -10.27
CA ALA A 52 11.48 -0.95 -9.81
C ALA A 52 10.14 -0.46 -10.39
N ALA A 53 9.27 -1.36 -10.88
CA ALA A 53 7.97 -0.99 -11.42
C ALA A 53 7.06 -0.43 -10.32
N ILE A 54 6.43 0.71 -10.60
CA ILE A 54 5.39 1.27 -9.72
C ILE A 54 4.11 0.48 -9.98
N VAL A 55 3.73 -0.35 -9.02
CA VAL A 55 2.55 -1.21 -9.09
C VAL A 55 1.31 -0.49 -8.58
N CYS A 56 1.49 0.33 -7.55
CA CYS A 56 0.44 1.14 -6.98
C CYS A 56 1.00 2.54 -6.70
N ASN A 57 0.24 3.58 -6.99
CA ASN A 57 0.53 4.94 -6.55
C ASN A 57 -0.79 5.71 -6.50
N THR A 58 -1.49 5.62 -5.38
CA THR A 58 -2.82 6.22 -5.23
C THR A 58 -3.00 6.83 -3.85
N ARG A 59 -3.88 7.83 -3.79
CA ARG A 59 -4.51 8.23 -2.55
C ARG A 59 -5.31 7.05 -2.00
N ILE A 60 -5.23 6.83 -0.69
CA ILE A 60 -5.98 5.81 0.03
C ILE A 60 -6.92 6.45 1.04
N GLU A 61 -8.07 5.83 1.21
CA GLU A 61 -9.12 6.27 2.13
C GLU A 61 -9.62 5.09 2.94
N ASN A 62 -10.09 5.37 4.15
CA ASN A 62 -10.61 4.33 5.05
C ASN A 62 -11.66 3.47 4.36
N LEU A 63 -11.50 2.16 4.52
CA LEU A 63 -12.42 1.13 4.06
C LEU A 63 -12.67 1.14 2.54
N THR A 64 -11.77 1.78 1.78
CA THR A 64 -11.86 1.88 0.32
C THR A 64 -10.79 1.01 -0.32
N PRO A 65 -11.16 -0.16 -0.89
CA PRO A 65 -10.19 -1.06 -1.48
C PRO A 65 -9.49 -0.45 -2.68
N VAL A 66 -8.20 -0.70 -2.78
CA VAL A 66 -7.34 -0.36 -3.91
C VAL A 66 -6.95 -1.65 -4.62
N ARG A 67 -7.08 -1.65 -5.95
CA ARG A 67 -6.66 -2.77 -6.80
C ARG A 67 -5.60 -2.26 -7.77
N ALA A 68 -4.40 -2.82 -7.65
CA ALA A 68 -3.30 -2.57 -8.57
C ALA A 68 -3.23 -3.70 -9.60
N MET A 69 -3.53 -3.37 -10.85
CA MET A 69 -3.44 -4.28 -11.99
C MET A 69 -2.26 -3.88 -12.87
N GLU A 70 -1.61 -4.87 -13.46
CA GLU A 70 -0.61 -4.62 -14.49
C GLU A 70 -1.28 -4.05 -15.75
N PRO A 71 -0.80 -2.92 -16.31
CA PRO A 71 -1.50 -2.23 -17.39
C PRO A 71 -1.58 -3.01 -18.71
N VAL A 72 -0.67 -3.94 -18.99
CA VAL A 72 -0.63 -4.67 -20.27
C VAL A 72 -1.45 -5.96 -20.24
N THR A 73 -1.24 -6.77 -19.20
CA THR A 73 -1.79 -8.12 -19.01
C THR A 73 -3.07 -8.12 -18.19
N MET A 74 -3.40 -7.00 -17.53
CA MET A 74 -4.53 -6.86 -16.62
C MET A 74 -4.51 -7.85 -15.45
N ILE A 75 -3.33 -8.42 -15.16
CA ILE A 75 -3.14 -9.31 -14.02
C ILE A 75 -3.17 -8.49 -12.74
N LEU A 76 -4.00 -8.91 -11.78
CA LEU A 76 -4.06 -8.33 -10.45
C LEU A 76 -2.75 -8.62 -9.70
N GLN A 77 -2.03 -7.56 -9.32
CA GLN A 77 -0.75 -7.68 -8.64
C GLN A 77 -0.91 -7.52 -7.12
N VAL A 78 -1.69 -6.53 -6.70
CA VAL A 78 -1.94 -6.24 -5.28
C VAL A 78 -3.38 -5.79 -5.10
N VAL A 79 -4.05 -6.35 -4.08
CA VAL A 79 -5.27 -5.78 -3.50
C VAL A 79 -4.90 -5.25 -2.13
N ALA A 80 -5.05 -3.94 -1.93
CA ALA A 80 -4.84 -3.30 -0.65
C ALA A 80 -6.19 -2.81 -0.09
N LEU A 81 -6.45 -3.04 1.19
CA LEU A 81 -7.61 -2.59 1.93
C LEU A 81 -7.13 -1.68 3.05
N PRO A 82 -7.17 -0.36 2.86
CA PRO A 82 -6.94 0.59 3.94
C PRO A 82 -8.04 0.42 4.99
N TYR A 83 -7.66 0.06 6.21
CA TYR A 83 -8.59 -0.14 7.33
C TYR A 83 -8.67 1.10 8.22
N LEU A 84 -7.52 1.68 8.56
CA LEU A 84 -7.41 2.89 9.39
C LEU A 84 -6.37 3.86 8.83
N ILE A 85 -6.78 5.08 8.54
CA ILE A 85 -5.99 6.13 7.93
C ILE A 85 -6.21 7.42 8.72
N THR A 86 -5.14 7.90 9.32
CA THR A 86 -5.07 9.14 10.10
C THR A 86 -3.73 9.82 9.84
N SER A 87 -3.54 11.03 10.36
CA SER A 87 -2.27 11.76 10.25
C SER A 87 -1.10 11.12 11.00
N SER A 88 -1.35 10.17 11.92
CA SER A 88 -0.33 9.49 12.72
C SER A 88 -0.32 7.97 12.58
N SER A 89 -1.34 7.38 11.94
CA SER A 89 -1.47 5.93 11.76
C SER A 89 -2.00 5.54 10.40
N CYS A 90 -1.48 4.43 9.86
CA CYS A 90 -1.93 3.77 8.64
C CYS A 90 -2.01 2.26 8.87
N GLU A 91 -3.18 1.68 8.76
CA GLU A 91 -3.36 0.23 8.72
C GLU A 91 -3.92 -0.14 7.35
N VAL A 92 -3.17 -0.93 6.59
CA VAL A 92 -3.56 -1.38 5.26
C VAL A 92 -3.36 -2.88 5.21
N TRP A 93 -4.39 -3.63 4.85
CA TRP A 93 -4.30 -5.06 4.65
C TRP A 93 -4.11 -5.38 3.18
N VAL A 94 -3.35 -6.42 2.86
CA VAL A 94 -3.27 -6.98 1.52
C VAL A 94 -3.96 -8.34 1.49
N VAL A 95 -4.71 -8.54 0.41
CA VAL A 95 -5.47 -9.77 0.17
C VAL A 95 -4.80 -10.51 -0.97
N HIS A 96 -4.41 -11.76 -0.73
CA HIS A 96 -3.56 -12.52 -1.63
C HIS A 96 -3.87 -14.02 -1.52
N ASP A 97 -3.64 -14.81 -2.57
CA ASP A 97 -4.03 -16.24 -2.60
C ASP A 97 -2.95 -17.17 -2.02
#